data_AF-A0AAW7SSS5-F1
#
_entry.id   AF-A0AAW7SSS5-F1
#
_cell.length_a   1.000
_cell.length_b   1.000
_cell.length_c   1.000
_cell.angle_alpha   90.00
_cell.angle_beta   90.00
_cell.angle_gamma   90.00
#
_symmetry.space_group_name_H-M   'P 1'
#
loop_
_entity.id
_entity.type
_entity.pdbx_description
1 polymer ?
#
loop_
_entity_poly.entity_id
_entity_poly.type
_entity_poly.pdbx_seq_one_letter_code
_entity_poly.pdbx_strand_id
1 'polypeptide(L)'
;MPSVYVQNISIPLSDAKPSDSGVITAQATYSFPTNVIAAGASVASYSVSFGNTDHHLRTVGASVQVQTQNNSPTVTITGSLQLIDNSSNELNPSSCSLIASVIAWAQ
;
A
#
# COMPACT_ATOMS: atom_id res chain seq x y z
N MET A 1 -27.34 -10.93 7.03
CA MET A 1 -26.06 -11.17 7.73
C MET A 1 -24.98 -10.50 6.91
N PRO A 2 -23.99 -9.81 7.53
CA PRO A 2 -22.89 -9.21 6.77
C PRO A 2 -22.08 -10.30 6.07
N SER A 3 -21.72 -10.08 4.82
CA SER A 3 -20.78 -10.92 4.09
C SER A 3 -19.35 -10.48 4.40
N VAL A 4 -18.44 -11.43 4.53
CA VAL A 4 -17.01 -11.17 4.71
C VAL A 4 -16.29 -11.41 3.39
N TYR A 5 -15.49 -10.43 2.98
CA TYR A 5 -14.66 -10.50 1.79
C TYR A 5 -13.18 -10.35 2.17
N VAL A 6 -12.31 -11.08 1.47
CA VAL A 6 -10.85 -10.95 1.57
C VAL A 6 -10.32 -10.71 0.17
N GLN A 7 -9.60 -9.60 -0.02
CA GLN A 7 -9.06 -9.25 -1.33
C GLN A 7 -7.62 -8.76 -1.23
N ASN A 8 -6.77 -9.31 -2.11
CA ASN A 8 -5.43 -8.80 -2.34
C ASN A 8 -5.49 -7.68 -3.39
N ILE A 9 -4.92 -6.53 -3.07
CA ILE A 9 -4.97 -5.32 -3.89
C ILE A 9 -3.54 -4.82 -4.11
N SER A 10 -3.17 -4.65 -5.37
CA SER A 10 -1.88 -4.04 -5.74
C SER A 10 -1.96 -2.52 -5.57
N ILE A 11 -1.00 -1.94 -4.88
CA ILE A 11 -0.88 -0.49 -4.73
C ILE A 11 -0.07 0.08 -5.91
N PRO A 12 -0.58 1.06 -6.66
CA PRO A 12 0.08 1.58 -7.87
C PRO A 12 1.19 2.57 -7.50
N LEU A 13 2.40 2.04 -7.26
CA LEU A 13 3.54 2.83 -6.76
C LEU A 13 4.41 3.46 -7.87
N SER A 14 4.23 3.08 -9.15
CA SER A 14 5.13 3.43 -10.26
C SER A 14 5.41 4.93 -10.40
N ASP A 15 4.42 5.75 -10.11
CA ASP A 15 4.46 7.21 -10.29
C ASP A 15 4.54 7.96 -8.96
N ALA A 16 4.68 7.24 -7.84
CA ALA A 16 4.77 7.84 -6.52
C ALA A 16 6.14 8.49 -6.32
N LYS A 17 6.15 9.80 -6.05
CA LYS A 17 7.39 10.52 -5.71
C LYS A 17 7.75 10.28 -4.24
N PRO A 18 9.02 9.97 -3.91
CA PRO A 18 9.46 9.92 -2.52
C PRO A 18 9.33 11.27 -1.82
N SER A 19 8.99 11.24 -0.53
CA SER A 19 9.13 12.37 0.39
C SER A 19 10.60 12.64 0.72
N ASP A 20 10.91 13.77 1.38
CA ASP A 20 12.26 14.08 1.89
C ASP A 20 12.82 13.04 2.89
N SER A 21 11.97 12.11 3.33
CA SER A 21 12.29 10.98 4.19
C SER A 21 12.32 9.65 3.43
N GLY A 22 12.41 9.64 2.10
CA GLY A 22 12.46 8.45 1.25
C GLY A 22 11.23 7.55 1.30
N VAL A 23 10.08 8.08 1.75
CA VAL A 23 8.82 7.34 1.79
C VAL A 23 8.03 7.66 0.54
N ILE A 24 7.65 6.63 -0.23
CA ILE A 24 6.62 6.77 -1.25
C ILE A 24 5.27 6.39 -0.70
N THR A 25 4.22 7.06 -1.16
CA THR A 25 2.84 6.74 -0.80
C THR A 25 1.98 6.77 -2.06
N ALA A 26 1.11 5.78 -2.19
CA ALA A 26 0.11 5.72 -3.26
C ALA A 26 -1.22 5.16 -2.74
N GLN A 27 -2.27 5.36 -3.52
CA GLN A 27 -3.62 4.90 -3.18
C GLN A 27 -4.19 3.98 -4.25
N ALA A 28 -4.97 3.00 -3.81
CA ALA A 28 -5.85 2.20 -4.64
C ALA A 28 -7.28 2.29 -4.08
N THR A 29 -8.27 2.19 -4.94
CA THR A 29 -9.67 2.03 -4.54
C THR A 29 -10.16 0.65 -4.95
N TYR A 30 -11.04 0.08 -4.14
CA TYR A 30 -11.70 -1.18 -4.45
C TYR A 30 -13.15 -1.14 -4.00
N SER A 31 -14.05 -1.65 -4.84
CA SER A 31 -15.48 -1.70 -4.57
C SER A 31 -15.92 -3.14 -4.32
N PHE A 32 -16.53 -3.36 -3.16
CA PHE A 32 -17.16 -4.64 -2.81
C PHE A 32 -18.58 -4.72 -3.38
N PRO A 33 -19.22 -5.91 -3.40
CA PRO A 33 -20.57 -6.06 -3.95
C PRO A 33 -21.66 -5.27 -3.21
N THR A 34 -21.45 -4.96 -1.93
CA THR A 34 -22.41 -4.25 -1.07
C THR A 34 -21.69 -3.22 -0.19
N ASN A 35 -22.44 -2.43 0.57
CA ASN A 35 -21.87 -1.34 1.37
C ASN A 35 -20.96 -1.88 2.47
N VAL A 36 -19.76 -1.33 2.57
CA VAL A 36 -18.78 -1.75 3.58
C VAL A 36 -19.12 -1.09 4.92
N ILE A 37 -19.30 -1.93 5.93
CA ILE A 37 -19.56 -1.52 7.32
C ILE A 37 -18.25 -1.23 8.03
N ALA A 38 -17.27 -2.12 7.83
CA ALA A 38 -15.95 -2.05 8.44
C ALA A 38 -14.93 -2.74 7.52
N ALA A 39 -13.69 -2.29 7.57
CA ALA A 39 -12.59 -2.93 6.87
C ALA A 39 -11.30 -2.87 7.70
N GLY A 40 -10.47 -3.89 7.56
CA GLY A 40 -9.08 -3.91 8.03
C GLY A 40 -8.14 -4.20 6.85
N ALA A 41 -6.91 -3.70 6.93
CA ALA A 41 -5.89 -3.96 5.92
C ALA A 41 -4.56 -4.32 6.58
N SER A 42 -3.79 -5.17 5.91
CA SER A 42 -2.45 -5.57 6.31
C SER A 42 -1.55 -5.72 5.08
N VAL A 43 -0.24 -5.61 5.29
CA VAL A 43 0.74 -5.87 4.23
C VAL A 43 0.74 -7.36 3.92
N ALA A 44 0.35 -7.75 2.71
CA ALA A 44 0.39 -9.13 2.27
C ALA A 44 1.79 -9.49 1.73
N SER A 45 2.37 -8.61 0.93
CA SER A 45 3.74 -8.73 0.42
C SER A 45 4.25 -7.38 -0.06
N TYR A 46 5.56 -7.18 -0.02
CA TYR A 46 6.21 -6.02 -0.63
C TYR A 46 7.60 -6.36 -1.16
N SER A 47 8.05 -5.60 -2.15
CA SER A 47 9.42 -5.60 -2.67
C SER A 47 9.88 -4.17 -2.84
N VAL A 48 11.08 -3.86 -2.37
CA VAL A 48 11.71 -2.55 -2.49
C VAL A 48 13.04 -2.69 -3.22
N SER A 49 13.40 -1.67 -4.01
CA SER A 49 14.65 -1.66 -4.77
C SER A 49 15.14 -0.24 -4.97
N PHE A 50 16.47 -0.05 -4.95
CA PHE A 50 17.12 1.18 -5.40
C PHE A 50 17.19 1.27 -6.95
N GLY A 51 16.73 0.23 -7.67
CA GLY A 51 16.87 0.10 -9.11
C GLY A 51 18.08 -0.75 -9.49
N ASN A 52 18.96 -0.22 -10.35
CA ASN A 52 20.08 -0.97 -10.93
C ASN A 52 21.44 -0.64 -10.29
N THR A 53 21.44 0.01 -9.14
CA THR A 53 22.64 0.47 -8.43
C THR A 53 22.77 -0.26 -7.10
N ASP A 54 24.01 -0.57 -6.72
CA ASP A 54 24.33 -1.16 -5.42
C ASP A 54 24.38 -0.06 -4.35
N HIS A 55 23.73 -0.32 -3.22
CA HIS A 55 23.59 0.61 -2.10
C HIS A 55 23.53 -0.15 -0.78
N HIS A 56 24.11 0.45 0.27
CA HIS A 56 24.05 -0.12 1.62
C HIS A 56 22.71 0.17 2.29
N LEU A 57 21.89 -0.85 2.53
CA LEU A 57 20.63 -0.71 3.24
C LEU A 57 20.81 -0.07 4.63
N ARG A 58 20.05 1.01 4.91
CA ARG A 58 19.92 1.60 6.25
C ARG A 58 18.50 1.43 6.79
N THR A 59 17.51 1.79 6.01
CA THR A 59 16.10 1.78 6.42
C THR A 59 15.24 1.07 5.38
N VAL A 60 14.35 0.21 5.84
CA VAL A 60 13.28 -0.38 5.04
C VAL A 60 11.97 -0.32 5.82
N GLY A 61 10.87 0.04 5.14
CA GLY A 61 9.56 0.12 5.74
C GLY A 61 8.45 -0.17 4.73
N ALA A 62 7.36 -0.75 5.22
CA ALA A 62 6.13 -0.94 4.47
C ALA A 62 4.95 -0.75 5.41
N SER A 63 3.93 -0.02 4.97
CA SER A 63 2.69 0.16 5.72
C SER A 63 1.50 0.21 4.78
N VAL A 64 0.34 -0.15 5.32
CA VAL A 64 -0.94 0.01 4.64
C VAL A 64 -1.97 0.53 5.63
N GLN A 65 -2.90 1.32 5.11
CA GLN A 65 -4.07 1.81 5.81
C GLN A 65 -5.29 1.62 4.90
N VAL A 66 -6.43 1.32 5.49
CA VAL A 66 -7.72 1.32 4.79
C VAL A 66 -8.64 2.35 5.39
N GLN A 67 -9.35 3.06 4.53
CA GLN A 67 -10.41 3.99 4.88
C GLN A 67 -11.70 3.54 4.23
N THR A 68 -12.75 3.40 5.05
CA THR A 68 -14.12 3.17 4.58
C THR A 68 -14.84 4.51 4.40
N GLN A 69 -15.88 4.51 3.59
CA GLN A 69 -16.78 5.65 3.44
C GLN A 69 -18.19 5.22 3.88
N ASN A 70 -18.89 6.09 4.62
CA ASN A 70 -20.26 5.81 5.06
C ASN A 70 -21.18 5.53 3.88
N ASN A 71 -21.98 4.45 3.99
CA ASN A 71 -22.95 4.01 2.98
C ASN A 71 -22.34 3.84 1.58
N SER A 72 -21.10 3.38 1.50
CA SER A 72 -20.38 3.16 0.25
C SER A 72 -19.86 1.72 0.16
N PRO A 73 -19.91 1.09 -1.02
CA PRO A 73 -19.25 -0.19 -1.27
C PRO A 73 -17.73 -0.04 -1.42
N THR A 74 -17.23 1.20 -1.51
CA THR A 74 -15.84 1.49 -1.87
C THR A 74 -14.99 1.73 -0.63
N VAL A 75 -13.79 1.18 -0.66
CA VAL A 75 -12.71 1.49 0.29
C VAL A 75 -11.54 2.14 -0.44
N THR A 76 -10.83 3.00 0.27
CA THR A 76 -9.55 3.57 -0.18
C THR A 76 -8.43 2.92 0.62
N ILE A 77 -7.45 2.36 -0.07
CA ILE A 77 -6.27 1.74 0.51
C ILE A 77 -5.11 2.67 0.24
N THR A 78 -4.45 3.14 1.30
CA THR A 78 -3.20 3.90 1.21
C THR A 78 -2.06 2.96 1.57
N GLY A 79 -1.09 2.82 0.68
CA GLY A 79 0.11 2.04 0.92
C GLY A 79 1.35 2.93 0.88
N SER A 80 2.30 2.65 1.75
CA SER A 80 3.59 3.35 1.78
C SER A 80 4.76 2.37 1.80
N LEU A 81 5.83 2.71 1.10
CA LEU A 81 7.11 2.00 1.15
C LEU A 81 8.23 2.99 1.46
N GLN A 82 9.29 2.49 2.10
CA GLN A 82 10.49 3.23 2.39
C GLN A 82 11.72 2.35 2.15
N LEU A 83 12.74 2.90 1.51
CA LEU A 83 14.05 2.31 1.35
C LEU A 83 15.05 3.45 1.26
N ILE A 84 16.01 3.49 2.19
CA ILE A 84 17.02 4.55 2.23
C ILE A 84 18.37 3.95 2.60
N ASP A 85 19.44 4.47 1.99
CA ASP A 85 20.82 4.13 2.33
C ASP A 85 21.49 5.17 3.25
N ASN A 86 22.79 5.00 3.54
CA ASN A 86 23.55 5.95 4.36
C ASN A 86 23.86 7.28 3.66
N SER A 87 23.71 7.33 2.33
CA SER A 87 23.97 8.49 1.48
C SER A 87 22.68 9.21 1.07
N SER A 88 21.54 8.83 1.66
CA SER A 88 20.19 9.34 1.34
C SER A 88 19.72 9.04 -0.09
N ASN A 89 20.24 7.99 -0.74
CA ASN A 89 19.59 7.43 -1.92
C ASN A 89 18.30 6.74 -1.49
N GLU A 90 17.28 6.82 -2.34
CA GLU A 90 15.91 6.39 -2.06
C GLU A 90 15.50 5.26 -3.02
N LEU A 91 14.41 4.55 -2.72
CA LEU A 91 13.86 3.55 -3.65
C LEU A 91 13.56 4.13 -5.04
N ASN A 92 13.63 3.26 -6.04
CA ASN A 92 13.05 3.48 -7.35
C ASN A 92 11.59 2.96 -7.38
N PRO A 93 10.58 3.83 -7.47
CA PRO A 93 9.17 3.44 -7.37
C PRO A 93 8.73 2.45 -8.45
N SER A 94 9.28 2.58 -9.66
CA SER A 94 8.99 1.70 -10.79
C SER A 94 9.52 0.26 -10.62
N SER A 95 10.46 0.07 -9.69
CA SER A 95 11.07 -1.23 -9.37
C SER A 95 10.56 -1.81 -8.04
N CYS A 96 9.49 -1.23 -7.48
CA CYS A 96 8.91 -1.63 -6.21
C CYS A 96 7.50 -2.22 -6.40
N SER A 97 7.07 -3.03 -5.44
CA SER A 97 5.70 -3.57 -5.39
C SER A 97 5.19 -3.63 -3.96
N LEU A 98 3.87 -3.42 -3.80
CA LEU A 98 3.17 -3.54 -2.52
C LEU A 98 1.79 -4.13 -2.78
N ILE A 99 1.48 -5.21 -2.06
CA ILE A 99 0.17 -5.85 -2.06
C ILE A 99 -0.41 -5.72 -0.66
N ALA A 100 -1.61 -5.13 -0.57
CA ALA A 100 -2.40 -5.08 0.64
C ALA A 100 -3.42 -6.23 0.65
N SER A 101 -3.55 -6.93 1.77
CA SER A 101 -4.70 -7.83 2.02
C SER A 101 -5.75 -7.06 2.81
N VAL A 102 -6.92 -6.88 2.21
CA VAL A 102 -8.06 -6.18 2.80
C VAL A 102 -9.13 -7.19 3.20
N ILE A 103 -9.57 -7.11 4.45
CA ILE A 103 -10.72 -7.84 4.99
C ILE A 103 -11.85 -6.82 5.15
N ALA A 104 -13.02 -7.09 4.57
CA ALA A 104 -14.18 -6.21 4.65
C ALA A 104 -15.43 -6.96 5.11
N TRP A 105 -16.20 -6.33 5.99
CA TRP A 105 -17.56 -6.75 6.37
C TRP A 105 -18.55 -5.83 5.66
N ALA A 106 -19.40 -6.38 4.79
CA ALA A 106 -20.32 -5.59 3.96
C ALA A 106 -21.77 -6.10 4.02
N GLN A 107 -22.73 -5.19 3.85
CA GLN A 107 -24.18 -5.46 3.86
C GLN A 107 -24.95 -4.62 2.84
#